data_AF-A0A970XP10-F1
#
_entry.id   AF-A0A970XP10-F1
#
_cell.length_a   1.000
_cell.length_b   1.000
_cell.length_c   1.000
_cell.angle_alpha   90.00
_cell.angle_beta   90.00
_cell.angle_gamma   90.00
#
_symmetry.space_group_name_H-M   'P 1'
#
loop_
_entity.id
_entity.type
_entity.pdbx_description
1 polymer ?
#
loop_
_entity_poly.entity_id
_entity_poly.type
_entity_poly.pdbx_seq_one_letter_code
_entity_poly.pdbx_strand_id
1 'polypeptide(L)' 'NGEDVSILYWSNSSPGSLYNTYYSYLQGSEDFFNYENIEGMYGVTGKKHGYNVAITIMDSLSPLFKTEAAISLQRDEY' A
#
# COMPACT_ATOMS: atom_id res chain seq x y z
N ASN A 1 9.38 -21.23 -2.02
CA ASN A 1 9.04 -20.35 -0.91
C ASN A 1 9.25 -18.91 -1.34
N GLY A 2 8.18 -18.19 -1.71
CA GLY A 2 8.26 -16.77 -2.07
C GLY A 2 8.67 -15.93 -0.87
N GLU A 3 9.68 -15.08 -1.03
CA GLU A 3 10.08 -14.10 0.01
C GLU A 3 9.08 -12.94 0.02
N ASP A 4 8.42 -12.73 1.15
CA ASP A 4 7.59 -11.55 1.38
C ASP A 4 8.49 -10.34 1.64
N VAL A 5 8.52 -9.41 0.69
CA VAL A 5 9.33 -8.18 0.81
C VAL A 5 8.44 -7.06 1.35
N SER A 6 8.75 -6.59 2.55
CA SER A 6 8.10 -5.42 3.16
C SER A 6 9.00 -4.18 3.05
N ILE A 7 8.50 -3.10 2.45
CA ILE A 7 9.18 -1.81 2.34
C ILE A 7 8.40 -0.78 3.15
N LEU A 8 9.05 -0.12 4.10
CA LEU A 8 8.52 1.08 4.76
C LEU A 8 8.99 2.34 4.02
N TYR A 9 8.05 3.23 3.74
CA TYR A 9 8.30 4.51 3.11
C TYR A 9 7.67 5.65 3.91
N TRP A 10 8.47 6.66 4.28
CA TRP A 10 7.99 7.89 4.89
C TRP A 10 7.84 8.99 3.85
N SER A 11 6.69 9.66 3.85
CA SER A 11 6.38 10.73 2.91
C SER A 11 5.99 12.03 3.61
N ASN A 12 6.22 13.14 2.91
CA ASN A 12 5.64 14.44 3.25
C ASN A 12 4.27 14.68 2.59
N SER A 13 3.84 13.78 1.70
CA SER A 13 2.51 13.80 1.09
C SER A 13 1.45 13.45 2.12
N SER A 14 0.24 13.99 1.97
CA SER A 14 -0.88 13.59 2.84
C SER A 14 -1.28 12.12 2.60
N PRO A 15 -1.89 11.45 3.60
CA PRO A 15 -2.36 10.07 3.46
C PRO A 15 -3.26 9.87 2.23
N GLY A 16 -4.21 10.78 2.00
CA GLY A 16 -5.09 10.74 0.84
C GLY A 16 -4.36 10.91 -0.51
N SER A 17 -3.27 11.68 -0.56
CA SER A 17 -2.48 11.83 -1.80
C SER A 17 -1.70 10.55 -2.13
N LEU A 18 -1.13 9.91 -1.11
CA LEU A 18 -0.48 8.61 -1.28
C LEU A 18 -1.50 7.54 -1.66
N TYR A 19 -2.67 7.54 -1.01
CA TYR A 19 -3.76 6.62 -1.33
C TYR A 19 -4.15 6.73 -2.80
N ASN A 20 -4.43 7.94 -3.29
CA ASN A 20 -4.80 8.16 -4.69
C ASN A 20 -3.70 7.69 -5.65
N THR A 21 -2.43 7.88 -5.31
CA THR A 21 -1.29 7.43 -6.12
C THR A 21 -1.29 5.90 -6.26
N TYR A 22 -1.41 5.19 -5.14
CA TYR A 22 -1.36 3.72 -5.16
C TYR A 22 -2.66 3.09 -5.65
N TYR A 23 -3.80 3.73 -5.40
CA TYR A 23 -5.08 3.38 -5.99
C TYR A 23 -4.97 3.38 -7.51
N SER A 24 -4.50 4.49 -8.12
CA SER A 24 -4.32 4.57 -9.58
C SER A 24 -3.28 3.57 -10.09
N TYR A 25 -2.25 3.26 -9.30
CA TYR A 25 -1.26 2.25 -9.68
C TYR A 25 -1.85 0.84 -9.74
N LEU A 26 -2.68 0.43 -8.78
CA LEU A 26 -3.27 -0.92 -8.74
C LEU A 26 -4.64 -1.01 -9.41
N GLN A 27 -5.26 0.11 -9.80
CA GLN A 27 -6.57 0.10 -10.46
C GLN A 27 -6.55 -0.79 -11.72
N GLY A 28 -7.49 -1.73 -11.79
CA GLY A 28 -7.60 -2.69 -12.89
C GLY A 28 -6.66 -3.88 -12.80
N SER A 29 -5.93 -4.05 -11.68
CA SER A 29 -5.20 -5.28 -11.38
C SER A 29 -6.15 -6.45 -11.11
N GLU A 30 -5.64 -7.67 -11.22
CA GLU A 30 -6.33 -8.85 -10.70
C GLU A 30 -6.50 -8.73 -9.18
N ASP A 31 -7.56 -9.30 -8.62
CA ASP A 31 -7.88 -9.28 -7.17
C ASP A 31 -7.76 -7.90 -6.51
N PHE A 32 -8.12 -6.85 -7.26
CA PHE A 32 -8.06 -5.48 -6.78
C PHE A 32 -9.05 -5.26 -5.63
N PHE A 33 -8.53 -4.81 -4.49
CA PHE A 33 -9.33 -4.40 -3.34
C PHE A 33 -8.73 -3.13 -2.75
N ASN A 34 -9.58 -2.28 -2.18
CA ASN A 34 -9.14 -1.05 -1.53
C ASN A 34 -10.03 -0.75 -0.32
N TYR A 35 -9.48 -0.03 0.64
CA TYR A 35 -10.19 0.49 1.79
C TYR A 35 -9.71 1.90 2.11
N GLU A 36 -10.65 2.75 2.50
CA GLU A 36 -10.39 4.14 2.85
C GLU A 36 -10.77 4.40 4.29
N ASN A 37 -9.83 4.96 5.05
CA ASN A 37 -10.04 5.49 6.39
C ASN A 37 -10.73 4.52 7.36
N ILE A 38 -10.26 3.28 7.39
CA ILE A 38 -10.62 2.33 8.44
C ILE A 38 -9.64 2.56 9.58
N GLU A 39 -10.12 3.11 10.70
CA GLU A 39 -9.30 3.39 11.89
C GLU A 39 -8.06 4.27 11.60
N GLY A 40 -8.18 5.24 10.67
CA GLY A 40 -7.06 6.11 10.28
C GLY A 40 -6.08 5.51 9.27
N MET A 41 -6.42 4.34 8.71
CA MET A 41 -5.62 3.65 7.71
C MET A 41 -6.30 3.67 6.34
N TYR A 42 -5.48 3.77 5.30
CA TYR A 42 -5.88 3.59 3.91
C TYR A 42 -5.14 2.40 3.36
N GLY A 43 -5.70 1.70 2.39
CA GLY A 43 -4.95 0.65 1.73
C GLY A 43 -5.51 0.23 0.39
N VAL A 44 -4.63 -0.36 -0.39
CA VAL A 44 -4.91 -0.90 -1.70
C VAL A 44 -4.15 -2.19 -1.89
N THR A 45 -4.80 -3.20 -2.43
CA THR A 45 -4.22 -4.50 -2.74
C THR A 45 -4.57 -4.91 -4.16
N GLY A 46 -3.76 -5.79 -4.72
CA GLY A 46 -4.03 -6.38 -6.02
C GLY A 46 -2.84 -7.12 -6.58
N LYS A 47 -3.08 -7.91 -7.62
CA LYS A 47 -2.05 -8.68 -8.30
C LYS A 47 -1.61 -8.01 -9.59
N LYS A 48 -0.34 -7.62 -9.63
CA LYS A 48 0.25 -6.88 -10.76
C LYS A 48 1.60 -7.47 -11.14
N HIS A 49 1.79 -7.77 -12.43
CA HIS A 49 3.02 -8.34 -12.97
C HIS A 49 3.51 -9.63 -12.29
N GLY A 50 2.59 -10.49 -11.83
CA GLY A 50 2.92 -11.75 -11.14
C GLY A 50 3.25 -11.61 -9.65
N TYR A 51 2.99 -10.44 -9.07
CA TYR A 51 3.15 -10.16 -7.65
C TYR A 51 1.80 -9.81 -7.02
N ASN A 52 1.51 -10.36 -5.85
CA ASN A 52 0.53 -9.85 -4.92
C ASN A 52 1.14 -8.62 -4.23
N VAL A 53 0.49 -7.48 -4.43
CA VAL A 53 0.90 -6.19 -3.88
C VAL A 53 -0.12 -5.80 -2.83
N ALA A 54 0.33 -5.50 -1.62
CA ALA A 54 -0.51 -4.89 -0.58
C ALA A 54 0.17 -3.62 -0.07
N ILE A 55 -0.56 -2.52 -0.09
CA ILE A 55 -0.07 -1.21 0.33
C ILE A 55 -0.99 -0.70 1.43
N THR A 56 -0.42 -0.43 2.59
CA THR A 56 -1.11 0.15 3.75
C THR A 56 -0.49 1.51 4.02
N ILE A 57 -1.31 2.54 4.12
CA ILE A 57 -0.92 3.92 4.40
C ILE A 57 -1.53 4.30 5.74
N MET A 58 -0.68 4.75 6.65
CA MET A 58 -1.06 5.14 7.99
C MET A 58 -0.78 6.63 8.17
N ASP A 59 -1.77 7.35 8.70
CA ASP A 59 -1.53 8.68 9.24
C ASP A 59 -0.66 8.54 10.50
N SER A 60 0.53 9.12 10.50
CA SER A 60 1.43 8.93 11.63
C SER A 60 0.95 9.76 12.81
N LEU A 61 0.76 9.13 13.96
CA LEU A 61 0.49 9.84 15.22
C LEU A 61 1.70 10.67 15.70
N SER A 62 2.87 10.49 15.08
CA SER A 62 4.09 11.21 15.44
C SER A 62 4.21 12.53 14.68
N PRO A 63 4.40 13.68 15.36
CA PRO A 63 4.59 14.97 14.68
C PRO A 63 5.89 15.05 13.85
N LEU A 64 6.78 14.06 13.95
CA LEU A 64 8.05 14.00 13.22
C LEU A 64 7.95 13.33 11.84
N PHE A 65 6.91 12.54 11.56
CA PHE A 65 6.68 11.87 10.27
C PHE A 65 5.27 12.19 9.79
N LYS A 66 5.10 12.58 8.53
CA LYS A 66 3.79 13.08 8.07
C LYS A 66 2.86 12.00 7.54
N THR A 67 3.39 10.89 7.02
CA THR A 67 2.61 9.72 6.59
C THR A 67 3.57 8.55 6.39
N GLU A 68 3.13 7.34 6.76
CA GLU A 68 3.87 6.09 6.53
C GLU A 68 3.13 5.22 5.53
N ALA A 69 3.85 4.59 4.60
CA ALA A 69 3.32 3.57 3.71
C ALA A 69 4.15 2.27 3.87
N ALA A 70 3.47 1.17 4.19
CA ALA A 70 4.03 -0.17 4.18
C ALA A 70 3.60 -0.88 2.90
N ILE A 71 4.57 -1.39 2.14
CA ILE A 71 4.34 -2.11 0.88
C ILE A 71 4.82 -3.54 1.06
N SER A 72 3.91 -4.49 0.94
CA SER A 72 4.22 -5.93 0.92
C SER A 72 4.12 -6.46 -0.51
N LEU A 73 5.14 -7.19 -0.92
CA LEU A 73 5.22 -7.87 -2.22
C LEU A 73 5.43 -9.36 -2.00
N GLN A 74 4.54 -10.17 -2.56
CA GLN A 74 4.66 -11.63 -2.58
C GLN A 74 4.56 -12.12 -4.02
N ARG A 75 5.53 -12.92 -4.46
CA ARG A 75 5.52 -13.51 -5.80
C ARG A 75 4.71 -14.81 -5.78
N ASP A 76 3.83 -14.97 -6.78
CA ASP A 76 3.21 -16.28 -7.00
C ASP A 76 4.27 -17.26 -7.51
N GLU A 77 4.56 -18.27 -6.71
CA GLU A 77 5.30 -19.44 -7.16
C GLU A 77 4.33 -20.40 -7.83
N TYR A 78 4.59 -20.71 -9.10
CA TYR A 78 3.89 -21.76 -9.85
C TYR A 78 4.14 -23.14 -9.26
#